data_AF-A0A7S6VUK2-F1
#
_entry.id   AF-A0A7S6VUK2-F1
#
_cell.length_a   1.000
_cell.length_b   1.000
_cell.length_c   1.000
_cell.angle_alpha   90.00
_cell.angle_beta   90.00
_cell.angle_gamma   90.00
#
_symmetry.space_group_name_H-M   'P 1'
#
loop_
_entity.id
_entity.type
_entity.pdbx_description
1 polymer ?
#
loop_
_entity_poly.entity_id
_entity_poly.type
_entity_poly.pdbx_seq_one_letter_code
_entity_poly.pdbx_strand_id
1 'polypeptide(L)'
;MKSELHDKLLTAIDELKQLTTIISLESLVNFVSRRQYEFNHGKSKVLSSPFQQGSYLLGLAASQEEPKNPIEFSEELDKKISNLLNKIFNFYTYSYFDSDKNDRTAQLVAMSAFIHYFFTSKTLSSHQIREWILFWFDEYSPLVNDAYGFTVKDLINFASSLENEIQRKMDDLQEDYNYLEESRKKFLEKLQVNIKNYNTEINSIENDEELKRRGQRLFENTLELFSIESSKISEKIGEEKYNNILSIFGLKRGDAEEITYITDKNPIAFKALFFKENKIYYVLNNSFFISIINFLENYLFKEAKNAQKIIQNRDKKLETKTTELFKRLCSGNADFYESAFENANSRNEHDLVIYDNGVLLIVEAKASPPKEPMRDTEKAFTRIRDHFKSNAGLQKAFDQANNLKKRVIEDEKLTLYTKKGRLLVEIPLAEIKVIHTICVTRDDFGALGCNLNYLLDKNEDEIYPWVIDIANLDSIVQAWDHLELNYSDFYEFLSQRNQLHNKVLSMDELEYVGAYLKYQGGLKGFISAKADYIPLSMEDADIFDEIYFKTLVDEQYELKKVPLSLHRIRREDIFGTEKNKSSKQKTSRKPKSKIQRKSRKLNRNK
;
A
#
# COMPACT_ATOMS: atom_id res chain seq x y z
N MET A 1 -18.12 -16.83 11.19
CA MET A 1 -18.91 -17.14 9.98
C MET A 1 -19.96 -18.19 10.34
N LYS A 2 -21.23 -18.02 9.94
CA LYS A 2 -22.27 -19.06 10.08
C LYS A 2 -21.87 -20.31 9.28
N SER A 3 -22.28 -21.50 9.76
CA SER A 3 -21.94 -22.78 9.13
C SER A 3 -22.32 -22.81 7.64
N GLU A 4 -23.55 -22.42 7.30
CA GLU A 4 -24.04 -22.44 5.91
C GLU A 4 -23.21 -21.52 4.98
N LEU A 5 -22.80 -20.35 5.47
CA LEU A 5 -21.95 -19.42 4.71
C LEU A 5 -20.53 -19.98 4.55
N HIS A 6 -20.04 -20.67 5.58
CA HIS A 6 -18.74 -21.32 5.56
C HIS A 6 -18.72 -22.53 4.60
N ASP A 7 -19.78 -23.34 4.57
CA ASP A 7 -19.92 -24.46 3.63
C ASP A 7 -19.92 -23.95 2.17
N LYS A 8 -20.68 -22.88 1.90
CA LYS A 8 -20.70 -22.22 0.58
C LYS A 8 -19.34 -21.63 0.19
N LEU A 9 -18.59 -21.09 1.16
CA LEU A 9 -17.22 -20.64 0.96
C LEU A 9 -16.31 -21.80 0.59
N LEU A 10 -16.36 -22.93 1.31
CA LEU A 10 -15.55 -24.11 1.02
C LEU A 10 -15.84 -24.68 -0.38
N THR A 11 -17.11 -24.80 -0.76
CA THR A 11 -17.46 -25.24 -2.13
C THR A 11 -16.88 -24.34 -3.21
N ALA A 12 -16.89 -23.01 -3.02
CA ALA A 12 -16.30 -22.09 -3.98
C ALA A 12 -14.76 -22.19 -4.03
N ILE A 13 -14.11 -22.46 -2.89
CA ILE A 13 -12.67 -22.70 -2.81
C ILE A 13 -12.30 -24.00 -3.52
N ASP A 14 -13.05 -25.08 -3.28
CA ASP A 14 -12.80 -26.38 -3.91
C ASP A 14 -12.97 -26.32 -5.42
N GLU A 15 -14.00 -25.60 -5.90
CA GLU A 15 -14.18 -25.36 -7.33
C GLU A 15 -12.99 -24.56 -7.92
N LEU A 16 -12.47 -23.57 -7.19
CA LEU A 16 -11.30 -22.82 -7.62
C LEU A 16 -10.03 -23.70 -7.65
N LYS A 17 -9.83 -24.55 -6.62
CA LYS A 17 -8.72 -25.52 -6.56
C LYS A 17 -8.77 -26.51 -7.73
N GLN A 18 -9.96 -26.98 -8.12
CA GLN A 18 -10.12 -27.85 -9.28
C GLN A 18 -9.74 -27.17 -10.60
N LEU A 19 -9.95 -25.85 -10.72
CA LEU A 19 -9.51 -25.11 -11.90
C LEU A 19 -7.99 -24.93 -11.92
N THR A 20 -7.36 -24.67 -10.78
CA THR A 20 -5.91 -24.47 -10.75
C THR A 20 -5.15 -25.74 -11.11
N THR A 21 -5.65 -26.94 -10.81
CA THR A 21 -4.97 -28.21 -11.16
C THR A 21 -4.85 -28.48 -12.66
N ILE A 22 -5.69 -27.87 -13.49
CA ILE A 22 -5.73 -28.12 -14.94
C ILE A 22 -5.15 -26.97 -15.77
N ILE A 23 -4.77 -25.85 -15.14
CA ILE A 23 -4.21 -24.67 -15.81
C ILE A 23 -2.70 -24.61 -15.51
N SER A 24 -1.89 -24.27 -16.52
CA SER A 24 -0.45 -24.11 -16.34
C SER A 24 -0.12 -22.92 -15.43
N LEU A 25 1.02 -23.00 -14.74
CA LEU A 25 1.53 -21.89 -13.93
C LEU A 25 1.66 -20.59 -14.75
N GLU A 26 2.18 -20.69 -15.98
CA GLU A 26 2.38 -19.56 -16.87
C GLU A 26 1.07 -18.83 -17.19
N SER A 27 0.00 -19.58 -17.52
CA SER A 27 -1.32 -18.99 -17.77
C SER A 27 -1.90 -18.31 -16.53
N LEU A 28 -1.72 -18.89 -15.34
CA LEU A 28 -2.17 -18.28 -14.08
C LEU A 28 -1.40 -16.98 -13.77
N VAL A 29 -0.08 -16.99 -13.91
CA VAL A 29 0.76 -15.80 -13.71
C VAL A 29 0.38 -14.67 -14.67
N ASN A 30 0.15 -15.01 -15.95
CA ASN A 30 -0.27 -14.05 -16.96
C ASN A 30 -1.65 -13.47 -16.67
N PHE A 31 -2.62 -14.31 -16.28
CA PHE A 31 -3.95 -13.88 -15.85
C PHE A 31 -3.86 -12.88 -14.70
N VAL A 32 -3.14 -13.24 -13.63
CA VAL A 32 -3.01 -12.42 -12.42
C VAL A 32 -2.31 -11.09 -12.73
N SER A 33 -1.19 -11.14 -13.45
CA SER A 33 -0.40 -9.94 -13.78
C SER A 33 -1.15 -9.00 -14.72
N ARG A 34 -1.90 -9.54 -15.69
CA ARG A 34 -2.79 -8.76 -16.56
C ARG A 34 -3.90 -8.08 -15.77
N ARG A 35 -4.56 -8.80 -14.84
CA ARG A 35 -5.62 -8.22 -13.99
C ARG A 35 -5.09 -7.09 -13.12
N GLN A 36 -3.90 -7.24 -12.54
CA GLN A 36 -3.24 -6.16 -11.80
C GLN A 36 -2.94 -4.96 -12.70
N TYR A 37 -2.39 -5.19 -13.89
CA TYR A 37 -2.07 -4.13 -14.83
C TYR A 37 -3.32 -3.35 -15.27
N GLU A 38 -4.40 -4.06 -15.64
CA GLU A 38 -5.67 -3.45 -16.04
C GLU A 38 -6.28 -2.62 -14.89
N PHE A 39 -6.23 -3.11 -13.66
CA PHE A 39 -6.72 -2.40 -12.48
C PHE A 39 -5.93 -1.12 -12.21
N ASN A 40 -4.60 -1.20 -12.15
CA ASN A 40 -3.72 -0.06 -11.89
C ASN A 40 -3.85 1.05 -12.95
N HIS A 41 -4.29 0.71 -14.16
CA HIS A 41 -4.51 1.67 -15.25
C HIS A 41 -5.99 2.06 -15.42
N GLY A 42 -6.87 1.68 -14.49
CA GLY A 42 -8.31 1.99 -14.53
C GLY A 42 -9.04 1.39 -15.73
N LYS A 43 -8.49 0.33 -16.34
CA LYS A 43 -9.06 -0.36 -17.50
C LYS A 43 -10.08 -1.43 -17.10
N SER A 44 -9.94 -2.01 -15.91
CA SER A 44 -10.84 -3.05 -15.40
C SER A 44 -11.05 -2.91 -13.90
N LYS A 45 -12.26 -3.27 -13.44
CA LYS A 45 -12.62 -3.43 -12.02
C LYS A 45 -13.22 -4.81 -11.75
N VAL A 46 -12.88 -5.80 -12.60
CA VAL A 46 -13.43 -7.16 -12.51
C VAL A 46 -13.09 -7.80 -11.17
N LEU A 47 -11.84 -7.69 -10.73
CA LEU A 47 -11.39 -8.09 -9.39
C LEU A 47 -11.34 -6.85 -8.49
N SER A 48 -11.79 -6.99 -7.25
CA SER A 48 -11.82 -5.90 -6.26
C SER A 48 -10.42 -5.59 -5.73
N SER A 49 -9.59 -6.61 -5.53
CA SER A 49 -8.17 -6.51 -5.16
C SER A 49 -7.37 -7.54 -5.96
N PRO A 50 -6.99 -7.24 -7.21
CA PRO A 50 -6.27 -8.19 -8.06
C PRO A 50 -4.97 -8.70 -7.43
N PHE A 51 -4.33 -7.88 -6.57
CA PHE A 51 -3.11 -8.25 -5.88
C PHE A 51 -3.36 -9.38 -4.87
N GLN A 52 -4.32 -9.20 -3.94
CA GLN A 52 -4.61 -10.21 -2.92
C GLN A 52 -5.33 -11.42 -3.51
N GLN A 53 -6.30 -11.20 -4.40
CA GLN A 53 -7.03 -12.29 -5.05
C GLN A 53 -6.11 -13.11 -5.96
N GLY A 54 -5.20 -12.45 -6.68
CA GLY A 54 -4.20 -13.10 -7.51
C GLY A 54 -3.14 -13.84 -6.70
N SER A 55 -2.65 -13.25 -5.60
CA SER A 55 -1.72 -13.92 -4.68
C SER A 55 -2.36 -15.17 -4.08
N TYR A 56 -3.63 -15.10 -3.70
CA TYR A 56 -4.38 -16.26 -3.19
C TYR A 56 -4.53 -17.36 -4.24
N LEU A 57 -4.91 -17.01 -5.48
CA LEU A 57 -5.00 -17.97 -6.58
C LEU A 57 -3.67 -18.70 -6.82
N LEU A 58 -2.57 -17.96 -6.83
CA LEU A 58 -1.24 -18.52 -7.02
C LEU A 58 -0.77 -19.33 -5.81
N GLY A 59 -1.15 -18.95 -4.59
CA GLY A 59 -0.91 -19.72 -3.38
C GLY A 59 -1.61 -21.08 -3.42
N LEU A 60 -2.87 -21.14 -3.87
CA LEU A 60 -3.59 -22.40 -4.10
C LEU A 60 -2.90 -23.26 -5.18
N ALA A 61 -2.46 -22.64 -6.28
CA ALA A 61 -1.78 -23.35 -7.35
C ALA A 61 -0.40 -23.86 -6.92
N ALA A 62 0.30 -23.15 -6.03
CA ALA A 62 1.66 -23.47 -5.61
C ALA A 62 1.78 -24.79 -4.84
N SER A 63 0.72 -25.24 -4.16
CA SER A 63 0.71 -26.52 -3.44
C SER A 63 0.27 -27.70 -4.30
N GLN A 64 -0.05 -27.45 -5.58
CA GLN A 64 -0.53 -28.48 -6.51
C GLN A 64 0.53 -28.72 -7.58
N GLU A 65 0.70 -29.96 -8.04
CA GLU A 65 1.60 -30.28 -9.16
C GLU A 65 1.23 -29.52 -10.45
N GLU A 66 2.24 -29.26 -11.30
CA GLU A 66 2.02 -28.71 -12.64
C GLU A 66 1.27 -29.74 -13.52
N PRO A 67 0.19 -29.35 -14.23
CA PRO A 67 -0.55 -30.26 -15.10
C PRO A 67 0.32 -30.78 -16.24
N LYS A 68 0.25 -32.10 -16.49
CA LYS A 68 0.91 -32.72 -17.64
C LYS A 68 0.35 -32.24 -18.98
N ASN A 69 -0.98 -32.02 -19.04
CA ASN A 69 -1.69 -31.55 -20.21
C ASN A 69 -2.55 -30.32 -19.81
N PRO A 70 -1.95 -29.13 -19.71
CA PRO A 70 -2.70 -27.93 -19.35
C PRO A 70 -3.75 -27.60 -20.41
N ILE A 71 -4.92 -27.12 -19.97
CA ILE A 71 -5.92 -26.57 -20.89
C ILE A 71 -5.54 -25.15 -21.31
N GLU A 72 -5.98 -24.74 -22.50
CA GLU A 72 -5.80 -23.38 -22.97
C GLU A 72 -6.63 -22.39 -22.15
N PHE A 73 -6.04 -21.23 -21.82
CA PHE A 73 -6.70 -20.23 -21.02
C PHE A 73 -7.70 -19.41 -21.86
N SER A 74 -8.99 -19.72 -21.71
CA SER A 74 -10.08 -19.08 -22.45
C SER A 74 -10.74 -17.92 -21.69
N GLU A 75 -11.53 -17.10 -22.39
CA GLU A 75 -12.35 -16.06 -21.76
C GLU A 75 -13.39 -16.64 -20.77
N GLU A 76 -13.85 -17.86 -20.98
CA GLU A 76 -14.77 -18.54 -20.06
C GLU A 76 -14.08 -18.88 -18.74
N LEU A 77 -12.84 -19.39 -18.81
CA LEU A 77 -12.02 -19.66 -17.62
C LEU A 77 -11.72 -18.37 -16.87
N ASP A 78 -11.36 -17.30 -17.57
CA ASP A 78 -11.17 -15.98 -16.97
C ASP A 78 -12.40 -15.56 -16.14
N LYS A 79 -13.58 -15.55 -16.78
CA LYS A 79 -14.84 -15.17 -16.11
C LYS A 79 -15.13 -16.07 -14.92
N LYS A 80 -14.93 -17.38 -15.06
CA LYS A 80 -15.17 -18.37 -14.00
C LYS A 80 -14.27 -18.14 -12.79
N ILE A 81 -12.96 -18.01 -13.00
CA ILE A 81 -11.97 -17.72 -11.94
C ILE A 81 -12.28 -16.39 -11.27
N SER A 82 -12.55 -15.35 -12.06
CA SER A 82 -12.85 -14.01 -11.53
C SER A 82 -14.11 -14.02 -10.65
N ASN A 83 -15.17 -14.71 -11.08
CA ASN A 83 -16.40 -14.85 -10.32
C ASN A 83 -16.17 -15.62 -9.01
N LEU A 84 -15.40 -16.71 -9.04
CA LEU A 84 -15.06 -17.48 -7.84
C LEU A 84 -14.24 -16.66 -6.84
N LEU A 85 -13.20 -15.95 -7.31
CA LEU A 85 -12.38 -15.08 -6.46
C LEU A 85 -13.20 -13.98 -5.79
N ASN A 86 -14.11 -13.33 -6.52
CA ASN A 86 -15.00 -12.33 -5.95
C ASN A 86 -16.01 -12.93 -4.98
N LYS A 87 -16.56 -14.12 -5.30
CA LYS A 87 -17.50 -14.83 -4.44
C LYS A 87 -16.85 -15.24 -3.11
N ILE A 88 -15.63 -15.78 -3.16
CA ILE A 88 -14.82 -16.12 -1.99
C ILE A 88 -14.61 -14.88 -1.11
N PHE A 89 -14.17 -13.77 -1.70
CA PHE A 89 -13.98 -12.52 -0.96
C PHE A 89 -15.29 -12.03 -0.31
N ASN A 90 -16.39 -12.02 -1.07
CA ASN A 90 -17.69 -11.55 -0.59
C ASN A 90 -18.21 -12.37 0.60
N PHE A 91 -17.89 -13.67 0.70
CA PHE A 91 -18.26 -14.47 1.88
C PHE A 91 -17.61 -13.99 3.17
N TYR A 92 -16.37 -13.50 3.13
CA TYR A 92 -15.74 -12.88 4.30
C TYR A 92 -16.47 -11.59 4.66
N THR A 93 -16.69 -10.73 3.68
CA THR A 93 -17.42 -9.47 3.85
C THR A 93 -18.81 -9.72 4.47
N TYR A 94 -19.59 -10.67 3.93
CA TYR A 94 -20.90 -11.03 4.48
C TYR A 94 -20.83 -11.61 5.89
N SER A 95 -19.76 -12.33 6.24
CA SER A 95 -19.59 -12.81 7.61
C SER A 95 -19.44 -11.69 8.64
N TYR A 96 -19.06 -10.47 8.22
CA TYR A 96 -18.99 -9.30 9.10
C TYR A 96 -20.29 -8.50 9.16
N PHE A 97 -21.18 -8.63 8.16
CA PHE A 97 -22.50 -7.96 8.11
C PHE A 97 -23.64 -8.79 8.71
N ASP A 98 -23.34 -9.95 9.29
CA ASP A 98 -24.35 -10.85 9.84
C ASP A 98 -24.99 -10.25 11.12
N SER A 99 -26.25 -9.84 11.01
CA SER A 99 -26.98 -9.04 12.01
C SER A 99 -27.25 -9.72 13.35
N ASP A 100 -27.02 -11.03 13.43
CA ASP A 100 -27.35 -11.84 14.62
C ASP A 100 -26.27 -11.80 15.71
N LYS A 101 -25.14 -11.13 15.48
CA LYS A 101 -24.13 -10.90 16.53
C LYS A 101 -24.44 -9.61 17.30
N ASN A 102 -24.56 -9.74 18.61
CA ASN A 102 -24.95 -8.65 19.51
C ASN A 102 -23.91 -7.51 19.63
N ASP A 103 -22.65 -7.71 19.23
CA ASP A 103 -21.59 -6.70 19.34
C ASP A 103 -21.23 -6.08 17.98
N ARG A 104 -21.89 -4.95 17.68
CA ARG A 104 -21.66 -4.15 16.47
C ARG A 104 -20.24 -3.56 16.42
N THR A 105 -19.64 -3.26 17.56
CA THR A 105 -18.29 -2.71 17.63
C THR A 105 -17.25 -3.76 17.22
N ALA A 106 -17.40 -4.98 17.73
CA ALA A 106 -16.53 -6.10 17.35
C ALA A 106 -16.57 -6.36 15.83
N GLN A 107 -17.76 -6.28 15.22
CA GLN A 107 -17.92 -6.42 13.78
C GLN A 107 -17.22 -5.31 13.01
N LEU A 108 -17.43 -4.04 13.39
CA LEU A 108 -16.81 -2.89 12.71
C LEU A 108 -15.29 -2.96 12.79
N VAL A 109 -14.72 -3.25 13.97
CA VAL A 109 -13.27 -3.34 14.16
C VAL A 109 -12.67 -4.46 13.32
N ALA A 110 -13.23 -5.68 13.41
CA ALA A 110 -12.71 -6.81 12.66
C ALA A 110 -12.86 -6.61 11.15
N MET A 111 -13.97 -6.02 10.71
CA MET A 111 -14.20 -5.69 9.30
C MET A 111 -13.23 -4.62 8.80
N SER A 112 -13.02 -3.54 9.55
CA SER A 112 -12.08 -2.48 9.18
C SER A 112 -10.65 -3.01 9.05
N ALA A 113 -10.20 -3.84 10.00
CA ALA A 113 -8.90 -4.50 9.91
C ALA A 113 -8.81 -5.46 8.71
N PHE A 114 -9.87 -6.22 8.42
CA PHE A 114 -9.92 -7.12 7.27
C PHE A 114 -9.89 -6.37 5.94
N ILE A 115 -10.71 -5.32 5.79
CA ILE A 115 -10.76 -4.48 4.59
C ILE A 115 -9.40 -3.82 4.39
N HIS A 116 -8.81 -3.24 5.43
CA HIS A 116 -7.47 -2.67 5.35
C HIS A 116 -6.48 -3.73 4.84
N TYR A 117 -6.28 -4.85 5.56
CA TYR A 117 -5.39 -5.94 5.14
C TYR A 117 -5.62 -6.42 3.68
N PHE A 118 -6.87 -6.46 3.23
CA PHE A 118 -7.21 -6.96 1.90
C PHE A 118 -6.99 -5.94 0.75
N PHE A 119 -7.16 -4.66 1.03
CA PHE A 119 -7.06 -3.61 0.02
C PHE A 119 -5.76 -2.81 0.08
N THR A 120 -5.06 -2.83 1.21
CA THR A 120 -3.77 -2.18 1.40
C THR A 120 -2.66 -3.23 1.44
N SER A 121 -2.10 -3.56 0.27
CA SER A 121 -0.68 -3.93 0.24
C SER A 121 0.11 -2.63 0.41
N LYS A 122 1.16 -2.57 1.26
CA LYS A 122 1.97 -1.35 1.56
C LYS A 122 1.80 -0.31 0.45
N THR A 123 1.07 0.77 0.71
CA THR A 123 0.52 1.75 -0.26
C THR A 123 1.57 2.57 -1.02
N LEU A 124 2.83 2.14 -0.93
CA LEU A 124 4.00 2.75 -1.51
C LEU A 124 4.19 2.34 -2.97
N SER A 125 4.64 3.29 -3.79
CA SER A 125 5.15 2.97 -5.12
C SER A 125 6.35 2.01 -5.03
N SER A 126 6.68 1.31 -6.11
CA SER A 126 7.86 0.43 -6.16
C SER A 126 9.18 1.16 -5.88
N HIS A 127 9.22 2.50 -6.03
CA HIS A 127 10.37 3.30 -5.62
C HIS A 127 10.39 3.52 -4.11
N GLN A 128 9.29 4.04 -3.56
CA GLN A 128 9.16 4.30 -2.12
C GLN A 128 9.33 3.03 -1.28
N ILE A 129 8.86 1.87 -1.75
CA ILE A 129 9.06 0.60 -1.02
C ILE A 129 10.54 0.18 -0.97
N ARG A 130 11.34 0.50 -2.01
CA ARG A 130 12.79 0.22 -2.02
C ARG A 130 13.51 1.12 -1.02
N GLU A 131 13.19 2.41 -1.03
CA GLU A 131 13.73 3.37 -0.07
C GLU A 131 13.35 2.98 1.36
N TRP A 132 12.10 2.53 1.55
CA TRP A 132 11.63 2.01 2.83
C TRP A 132 12.44 0.78 3.27
N ILE A 133 12.64 -0.23 2.40
CA ILE A 133 13.46 -1.42 2.72
C ILE A 133 14.89 -1.03 3.09
N LEU A 134 15.52 -0.17 2.30
CA LEU A 134 16.89 0.28 2.55
C LEU A 134 16.98 1.05 3.86
N PHE A 135 16.03 1.96 4.11
CA PHE A 135 15.96 2.71 5.35
C PHE A 135 15.89 1.76 6.54
N TRP A 136 15.01 0.75 6.54
CA TRP A 136 14.86 -0.12 7.72
C TRP A 136 15.96 -1.17 7.89
N PHE A 137 16.52 -1.68 6.80
CA PHE A 137 17.29 -2.93 6.86
C PHE A 137 18.73 -2.85 6.35
N ASP A 138 19.13 -1.82 5.61
CA ASP A 138 20.45 -1.78 4.94
C ASP A 138 21.62 -1.91 5.93
N GLU A 139 21.49 -1.35 7.13
CA GLU A 139 22.51 -1.43 8.20
C GLU A 139 22.78 -2.87 8.68
N TYR A 140 21.83 -3.79 8.46
CA TYR A 140 21.95 -5.20 8.82
C TYR A 140 22.46 -6.07 7.66
N SER A 141 22.83 -5.46 6.52
CA SER A 141 23.41 -6.18 5.37
C SER A 141 24.55 -7.14 5.74
N PRO A 142 25.48 -6.82 6.68
CA PRO A 142 26.48 -7.79 7.12
C PRO A 142 25.87 -9.07 7.72
N LEU A 143 24.86 -8.93 8.59
CA LEU A 143 24.18 -10.08 9.21
C LEU A 143 23.41 -10.94 8.20
N VAL A 144 22.82 -10.30 7.19
CA VAL A 144 22.13 -11.01 6.11
C VAL A 144 23.13 -11.73 5.20
N ASN A 145 24.24 -11.06 4.87
CA ASN A 145 25.28 -11.62 4.03
C ASN A 145 25.97 -12.82 4.68
N ASP A 146 26.28 -12.73 5.97
CA ASP A 146 26.93 -13.83 6.69
C ASP A 146 26.04 -15.08 6.78
N ALA A 147 24.72 -14.91 6.83
CA ALA A 147 23.76 -16.01 6.94
C ALA A 147 23.30 -16.58 5.58
N TYR A 148 23.18 -15.73 4.56
CA TYR A 148 22.53 -16.10 3.30
C TYR A 148 23.35 -15.78 2.04
N GLY A 149 24.54 -15.19 2.16
CA GLY A 149 25.42 -14.89 1.03
C GLY A 149 24.93 -13.75 0.12
N PHE A 150 24.04 -12.89 0.61
CA PHE A 150 23.61 -11.67 -0.08
C PHE A 150 23.31 -10.54 0.91
N THR A 151 23.42 -9.29 0.44
CA THR A 151 23.06 -8.08 1.20
C THR A 151 21.63 -7.62 0.92
N VAL A 152 21.13 -6.65 1.69
CA VAL A 152 19.82 -6.02 1.41
C VAL A 152 19.85 -5.32 0.04
N LYS A 153 20.96 -4.68 -0.33
CA LYS A 153 21.14 -4.05 -1.65
C LYS A 153 21.13 -5.06 -2.79
N ASP A 154 21.70 -6.25 -2.59
CA ASP A 154 21.64 -7.32 -3.59
C ASP A 154 20.19 -7.73 -3.89
N LEU A 155 19.32 -7.80 -2.87
CA LEU A 155 17.89 -8.07 -3.06
C LEU A 155 17.18 -6.98 -3.88
N ILE A 156 17.49 -5.71 -3.59
CA ILE A 156 16.95 -4.57 -4.36
C ILE A 156 17.45 -4.59 -5.81
N ASN A 157 18.73 -4.91 -6.02
CA ASN A 157 19.34 -5.02 -7.35
C ASN A 157 18.77 -6.19 -8.16
N PHE A 158 18.50 -7.32 -7.50
CA PHE A 158 17.81 -8.45 -8.10
C PHE A 158 16.40 -8.05 -8.56
N ALA A 159 15.61 -7.41 -7.70
CA ALA A 159 14.29 -6.90 -8.04
C ALA A 159 14.33 -5.91 -9.22
N SER A 160 15.28 -4.96 -9.20
CA SER A 160 15.53 -4.04 -10.33
C SER A 160 15.84 -4.77 -11.62
N SER A 161 16.62 -5.85 -11.56
CA SER A 161 16.99 -6.63 -12.73
C SER A 161 15.76 -7.30 -13.35
N LEU A 162 14.86 -7.85 -12.53
CA LEU A 162 13.60 -8.43 -13.00
C LEU A 162 12.70 -7.38 -13.64
N GLU A 163 12.47 -6.26 -12.96
CA GLU A 163 11.62 -5.17 -13.47
C GLU A 163 12.16 -4.58 -14.77
N ASN A 164 13.49 -4.47 -14.91
CA ASN A 164 14.12 -3.99 -16.13
C ASN A 164 13.89 -4.92 -17.31
N GLU A 165 13.97 -6.25 -17.12
CA GLU A 165 13.70 -7.21 -18.20
C GLU A 165 12.23 -7.19 -18.62
N ILE A 166 11.29 -7.11 -17.67
CA ILE A 166 9.86 -6.98 -18.01
C ILE A 166 9.59 -5.67 -18.74
N GLN A 167 10.19 -4.56 -18.30
CA GLN A 167 10.02 -3.29 -18.97
C GLN A 167 10.60 -3.31 -20.40
N ARG A 168 11.73 -3.99 -20.63
CA ARG A 168 12.27 -4.21 -21.99
C ARG A 168 11.27 -4.97 -22.86
N LYS A 169 10.72 -6.09 -22.37
CA LYS A 169 9.67 -6.85 -23.08
C LYS A 169 8.44 -5.98 -23.40
N MET A 170 8.01 -5.14 -22.46
CA MET A 170 6.90 -4.20 -22.69
C MET A 170 7.22 -3.13 -23.74
N ASP A 171 8.46 -2.64 -23.77
CA ASP A 171 8.92 -1.67 -24.74
C ASP A 171 8.98 -2.30 -26.15
N ASP A 172 9.49 -3.53 -26.27
CA ASP A 172 9.52 -4.31 -27.51
C ASP A 172 8.11 -4.59 -28.05
N LEU A 173 7.20 -5.01 -27.18
CA LEU A 173 5.77 -5.21 -27.52
C LEU A 173 5.13 -3.93 -28.05
N GLN A 174 5.44 -2.79 -27.44
CA GLN A 174 4.90 -1.50 -27.88
C GLN A 174 5.44 -1.11 -29.25
N GLU A 175 6.73 -1.36 -29.50
CA GLU A 175 7.35 -1.10 -30.80
C GLU A 175 6.70 -1.95 -31.90
N ASP A 176 6.54 -3.25 -31.67
CA ASP A 176 5.91 -4.17 -32.62
C ASP A 176 4.45 -3.83 -32.87
N TYR A 177 3.70 -3.53 -31.82
CA TYR A 177 2.32 -3.09 -31.97
C TYR A 177 2.21 -1.83 -32.83
N ASN A 178 3.07 -0.84 -32.59
CA ASN A 178 3.06 0.40 -33.38
C ASN A 178 3.40 0.13 -34.84
N TYR A 179 4.39 -0.72 -35.12
CA TYR A 179 4.74 -1.12 -36.49
C TYR A 179 3.56 -1.80 -37.20
N LEU A 180 2.92 -2.76 -36.55
CA LEU A 180 1.78 -3.49 -37.13
C LEU A 180 0.57 -2.57 -37.36
N GLU A 181 0.31 -1.63 -36.45
CA GLU A 181 -0.76 -0.65 -36.60
C GLU A 181 -0.47 0.35 -37.73
N GLU A 182 0.78 0.78 -37.91
CA GLU A 182 1.19 1.59 -39.07
C GLU A 182 1.07 0.84 -40.39
N SER A 183 1.48 -0.43 -40.44
CA SER A 183 1.30 -1.28 -41.62
C SER A 183 -0.18 -1.48 -41.96
N ARG A 184 -1.02 -1.68 -40.94
CA ARG A 184 -2.49 -1.73 -41.10
C ARG A 184 -3.05 -0.45 -41.68
N LYS A 185 -2.60 0.72 -41.19
CA LYS A 185 -3.03 2.03 -41.72
C LYS A 185 -2.62 2.21 -43.18
N LYS A 186 -1.37 1.93 -43.52
CA LYS A 186 -0.87 1.99 -44.91
C LYS A 186 -1.68 1.09 -45.84
N PHE A 187 -2.01 -0.12 -45.39
CA PHE A 187 -2.88 -1.02 -46.15
C PHE A 187 -4.27 -0.42 -46.40
N LEU A 188 -4.92 0.11 -45.36
CA LEU A 188 -6.24 0.74 -45.48
C LEU A 188 -6.23 1.99 -46.38
N GLU A 189 -5.18 2.81 -46.30
CA GLU A 189 -5.00 3.98 -47.17
C GLU A 189 -4.92 3.57 -48.65
N LYS A 190 -4.14 2.54 -48.97
CA LYS A 190 -4.04 2.03 -50.35
C LYS A 190 -5.37 1.45 -50.87
N LEU A 191 -6.14 0.78 -50.01
CA LEU A 191 -7.48 0.28 -50.37
C LEU A 191 -8.49 1.41 -50.59
N GLN A 192 -8.38 2.51 -49.84
CA GLN A 192 -9.22 3.70 -50.06
C GLN A 192 -8.92 4.36 -51.41
N VAL A 193 -7.66 4.35 -51.85
CA VAL A 193 -7.27 4.88 -53.17
C VAL A 193 -7.84 4.03 -54.30
N ASN A 194 -7.75 2.70 -54.21
CA ASN A 194 -8.35 1.80 -55.19
C ASN A 194 -8.61 0.40 -54.61
N ILE A 195 -9.88 0.09 -54.34
CA ILE A 195 -10.28 -1.20 -53.77
C ILE A 195 -9.95 -2.40 -54.65
N LYS A 196 -9.77 -2.20 -55.98
CA LYS A 196 -9.36 -3.27 -56.90
C LYS A 196 -7.93 -3.77 -56.64
N ASN A 197 -7.13 -3.01 -55.90
CA ASN A 197 -5.76 -3.41 -55.54
C ASN A 197 -5.71 -4.41 -54.38
N TYR A 198 -6.86 -4.82 -53.80
CA TYR A 198 -6.90 -5.68 -52.62
C TYR A 198 -6.02 -6.93 -52.72
N ASN A 199 -6.15 -7.71 -53.80
CA ASN A 199 -5.36 -8.94 -53.96
C ASN A 199 -3.85 -8.66 -54.04
N THR A 200 -3.46 -7.57 -54.71
CA THR A 200 -2.05 -7.16 -54.83
C THR A 200 -1.49 -6.74 -53.47
N GLU A 201 -2.25 -5.97 -52.69
CA GLU A 201 -1.81 -5.49 -51.38
C GLU A 201 -1.79 -6.61 -50.33
N ILE A 202 -2.75 -7.55 -50.36
CA ILE A 202 -2.71 -8.75 -49.52
C ILE A 202 -1.50 -9.61 -49.84
N ASN A 203 -1.22 -9.86 -51.12
CA ASN A 203 -0.01 -10.60 -51.51
C ASN A 203 1.27 -9.87 -51.04
N SER A 204 1.28 -8.54 -51.02
CA SER A 204 2.43 -7.79 -50.48
C SER A 204 2.59 -8.00 -48.97
N ILE A 205 1.49 -8.06 -48.21
CA ILE A 205 1.50 -8.33 -46.76
C ILE A 205 1.94 -9.76 -46.47
N GLU A 206 1.40 -10.73 -47.21
CA GLU A 206 1.75 -12.14 -47.09
C GLU A 206 3.22 -12.43 -47.42
N ASN A 207 3.89 -11.54 -48.14
CA ASN A 207 5.32 -11.66 -48.46
C ASN A 207 6.21 -10.68 -47.66
N ASP A 208 5.64 -9.91 -46.72
CA ASP A 208 6.40 -9.03 -45.83
C ASP A 208 6.97 -9.83 -44.66
N GLU A 209 8.21 -10.28 -44.80
CA GLU A 209 8.93 -11.06 -43.79
C GLU A 209 9.13 -10.30 -42.48
N GLU A 210 9.30 -8.97 -42.53
CA GLU A 210 9.46 -8.16 -41.31
C GLU A 210 8.12 -8.08 -40.55
N LEU A 211 7.01 -7.92 -41.26
CA LEU A 211 5.68 -7.93 -40.67
C LEU A 211 5.34 -9.29 -40.05
N LYS A 212 5.66 -10.41 -40.71
CA LYS A 212 5.51 -11.75 -40.14
C LYS A 212 6.36 -11.92 -38.88
N ARG A 213 7.65 -11.57 -38.96
CA ARG A 213 8.59 -11.69 -37.85
C ARG A 213 8.13 -10.88 -36.63
N ARG A 214 7.70 -9.63 -36.83
CA ARG A 214 7.17 -8.78 -35.76
C ARG A 214 5.81 -9.25 -35.24
N GLY A 215 4.95 -9.79 -36.11
CA GLY A 215 3.68 -10.41 -35.72
C GLY A 215 3.88 -11.63 -34.81
N GLN A 216 4.80 -12.51 -35.18
CA GLN A 216 5.18 -13.68 -34.37
C GLN A 216 5.82 -13.23 -33.04
N ARG A 217 6.77 -12.29 -33.09
CA ARG A 217 7.41 -11.75 -31.89
C ARG A 217 6.40 -11.09 -30.95
N LEU A 218 5.42 -10.35 -31.47
CA LEU A 218 4.33 -9.79 -30.67
C LEU A 218 3.56 -10.90 -29.95
N PHE A 219 3.14 -11.94 -30.68
CA PHE A 219 2.41 -13.06 -30.10
C PHE A 219 3.21 -13.76 -28.99
N GLU A 220 4.45 -14.15 -29.26
CA GLU A 220 5.33 -14.80 -28.28
C GLU A 220 5.58 -13.92 -27.05
N ASN A 221 5.92 -12.65 -27.24
CA ASN A 221 6.18 -11.72 -26.13
C ASN A 221 4.93 -11.44 -25.29
N THR A 222 3.71 -11.52 -25.86
CA THR A 222 2.48 -11.38 -25.06
C THR A 222 2.24 -12.57 -24.15
N LEU A 223 2.64 -13.78 -24.56
CA LEU A 223 2.54 -14.99 -23.76
C LEU A 223 3.62 -15.04 -22.67
N GLU A 224 4.82 -14.54 -22.97
CA GLU A 224 5.97 -14.64 -22.07
C GLU A 224 6.31 -13.34 -21.34
N LEU A 225 5.37 -12.39 -21.26
CA LEU A 225 5.66 -11.04 -20.77
C LEU A 225 6.27 -11.02 -19.35
N PHE A 226 5.81 -11.91 -18.47
CA PHE A 226 6.20 -11.96 -17.06
C PHE A 226 7.16 -13.10 -16.72
N SER A 227 7.64 -13.84 -17.73
CA SER A 227 8.70 -14.84 -17.57
C SER A 227 10.05 -14.25 -17.96
N ILE A 228 11.11 -14.66 -17.29
CA ILE A 228 12.47 -14.15 -17.50
C ILE A 228 13.41 -15.35 -17.49
N GLU A 229 14.31 -15.42 -18.47
CA GLU A 229 15.36 -16.43 -18.49
C GLU A 229 16.32 -16.22 -17.33
N SER A 230 16.65 -17.31 -16.64
CA SER A 230 17.53 -17.32 -15.45
C SER A 230 18.92 -16.74 -15.74
N SER A 231 19.46 -16.99 -16.94
CA SER A 231 20.75 -16.47 -17.40
C SER A 231 20.79 -14.95 -17.39
N LYS A 232 19.72 -14.28 -17.85
CA LYS A 232 19.64 -12.80 -17.90
C LYS A 232 19.76 -12.11 -16.54
N ILE A 233 19.46 -12.84 -15.46
CA ILE A 233 19.54 -12.34 -14.09
C ILE A 233 20.85 -12.79 -13.45
N SER A 234 21.18 -14.08 -13.53
CA SER A 234 22.41 -14.64 -12.96
C SER A 234 23.69 -14.02 -13.54
N GLU A 235 23.74 -13.70 -14.83
CA GLU A 235 24.87 -12.99 -15.45
C GLU A 235 25.09 -11.58 -14.87
N LYS A 236 24.02 -10.92 -14.39
CA LYS A 236 24.10 -9.55 -13.85
C LYS A 236 24.51 -9.50 -12.38
N ILE A 237 24.01 -10.44 -11.58
CA ILE A 237 24.20 -10.44 -10.12
C ILE A 237 25.18 -11.51 -9.63
N GLY A 238 25.64 -12.40 -10.51
CA GLY A 238 26.49 -13.55 -10.19
C GLY A 238 25.67 -14.80 -9.84
N GLU A 239 26.13 -15.97 -10.30
CA GLU A 239 25.43 -17.24 -10.10
C GLU A 239 25.26 -17.62 -8.63
N GLU A 240 26.29 -17.42 -7.80
CA GLU A 240 26.22 -17.77 -6.38
C GLU A 240 25.10 -16.99 -5.68
N LYS A 241 25.08 -15.66 -5.84
CA LYS A 241 24.03 -14.81 -5.28
C LYS A 241 22.66 -15.14 -5.83
N TYR A 242 22.58 -15.42 -7.13
CA TYR A 242 21.34 -15.82 -7.79
C TYR A 242 20.74 -17.08 -7.15
N ASN A 243 21.57 -18.11 -6.97
CA ASN A 243 21.15 -19.37 -6.35
C ASN A 243 20.76 -19.19 -4.89
N ASN A 244 21.52 -18.37 -4.14
CA ASN A 244 21.20 -18.06 -2.75
C ASN A 244 19.85 -17.34 -2.61
N ILE A 245 19.58 -16.34 -3.46
CA ILE A 245 18.31 -15.62 -3.47
C ILE A 245 17.16 -16.57 -3.84
N LEU A 246 17.31 -17.40 -4.88
CA LEU A 246 16.28 -18.37 -5.24
C LEU A 246 16.04 -19.44 -4.17
N SER A 247 17.05 -19.82 -3.40
CA SER A 247 16.84 -20.79 -2.30
C SER A 247 15.86 -20.27 -1.24
N ILE A 248 15.80 -18.94 -1.06
CA ILE A 248 14.94 -18.28 -0.08
C ILE A 248 13.60 -17.91 -0.69
N PHE A 249 13.60 -17.25 -1.85
CA PHE A 249 12.42 -16.63 -2.45
C PHE A 249 11.80 -17.43 -3.59
N GLY A 250 12.49 -18.45 -4.07
CA GLY A 250 12.06 -19.33 -5.15
C GLY A 250 10.98 -20.30 -4.70
N LEU A 251 10.01 -20.51 -5.57
CA LEU A 251 8.92 -21.46 -5.39
C LEU A 251 8.74 -22.30 -6.65
N LYS A 252 8.84 -23.62 -6.54
CA LYS A 252 8.29 -24.50 -7.58
C LYS A 252 6.87 -24.84 -7.20
N ARG A 253 6.06 -24.98 -8.23
CA ARG A 253 4.72 -25.50 -8.09
C ARG A 253 4.79 -26.97 -7.63
N GLY A 254 4.04 -27.32 -6.58
CA GLY A 254 4.11 -28.59 -5.86
C GLY A 254 4.90 -28.51 -4.53
N ASP A 255 5.75 -27.50 -4.34
CA ASP A 255 6.64 -27.40 -3.17
C ASP A 255 6.02 -26.61 -2.00
N ALA A 256 4.85 -26.00 -2.18
CA ALA A 256 4.22 -25.17 -1.14
C ALA A 256 3.29 -25.97 -0.21
N GLU A 257 3.19 -25.52 1.04
CA GLU A 257 2.11 -25.97 1.93
C GLU A 257 0.74 -25.57 1.38
N GLU A 258 -0.24 -26.47 1.51
CA GLU A 258 -1.61 -26.19 1.08
C GLU A 258 -2.26 -25.12 1.95
N ILE A 259 -2.83 -24.11 1.28
CA ILE A 259 -3.70 -23.11 1.92
C ILE A 259 -5.16 -23.35 1.56
N THR A 260 -6.06 -22.90 2.42
CA THR A 260 -7.51 -23.00 2.18
C THR A 260 -8.18 -21.64 2.22
N TYR A 261 -7.79 -20.77 3.13
CA TYR A 261 -8.43 -19.48 3.35
C TYR A 261 -7.54 -18.34 2.86
N ILE A 262 -8.16 -17.24 2.42
CA ILE A 262 -7.43 -16.04 1.98
C ILE A 262 -6.68 -15.35 3.13
N THR A 263 -7.04 -15.68 4.37
CA THR A 263 -6.38 -15.23 5.59
C THR A 263 -5.31 -16.22 6.09
N ASP A 264 -5.11 -17.34 5.41
CA ASP A 264 -4.01 -18.26 5.74
C ASP A 264 -2.67 -17.62 5.35
N LYS A 265 -1.58 -18.11 5.95
CA LYS A 265 -0.22 -17.65 5.63
C LYS A 265 0.13 -18.08 4.20
N ASN A 266 -0.11 -17.19 3.25
CA ASN A 266 0.09 -17.47 1.84
C ASN A 266 1.59 -17.65 1.51
N PRO A 267 2.02 -18.76 0.86
CA PRO A 267 3.42 -18.98 0.50
C PRO A 267 3.98 -17.86 -0.39
N ILE A 268 3.16 -17.23 -1.23
CA ILE A 268 3.58 -16.14 -2.13
C ILE A 268 4.04 -14.89 -1.36
N ALA A 269 3.58 -14.70 -0.12
CA ALA A 269 4.00 -13.58 0.71
C ALA A 269 5.45 -13.70 1.21
N PHE A 270 6.07 -14.88 1.08
CA PHE A 270 7.45 -15.15 1.49
C PHE A 270 8.33 -15.64 0.32
N LYS A 271 7.71 -16.31 -0.67
CA LYS A 271 8.37 -16.90 -1.84
C LYS A 271 7.68 -16.45 -3.13
N ALA A 272 7.81 -15.16 -3.46
CA ALA A 272 7.13 -14.56 -4.60
C ALA A 272 7.71 -14.91 -5.99
N LEU A 273 8.81 -15.66 -6.08
CA LEU A 273 9.46 -15.97 -7.35
C LEU A 273 9.15 -17.40 -7.75
N PHE A 274 8.17 -17.59 -8.64
CA PHE A 274 8.03 -18.91 -9.22
C PHE A 274 9.18 -19.21 -10.17
N PHE A 275 9.64 -20.46 -10.21
CA PHE A 275 10.61 -20.88 -11.20
C PHE A 275 10.30 -22.27 -11.75
N LYS A 276 10.47 -22.42 -13.06
CA LYS A 276 10.25 -23.67 -13.79
C LYS A 276 11.33 -23.76 -14.86
N GLU A 277 12.01 -24.90 -14.91
CA GLU A 277 13.13 -25.13 -15.84
C GLU A 277 14.17 -24.00 -15.74
N ASN A 278 14.36 -23.23 -16.81
CA ASN A 278 15.30 -22.10 -16.88
C ASN A 278 14.61 -20.73 -16.81
N LYS A 279 13.33 -20.66 -16.38
CA LYS A 279 12.55 -19.42 -16.31
C LYS A 279 12.18 -19.07 -14.86
N ILE A 280 12.30 -17.79 -14.53
CA ILE A 280 11.71 -17.15 -13.34
C ILE A 280 10.47 -16.39 -13.77
N TYR A 281 9.42 -16.46 -12.98
CA TYR A 281 8.21 -15.68 -13.15
C TYR A 281 8.14 -14.61 -12.07
N TYR A 282 8.20 -13.35 -12.49
CA TYR A 282 8.01 -12.20 -11.60
C TYR A 282 6.53 -11.84 -11.60
N VAL A 283 5.87 -12.23 -10.51
CA VAL A 283 4.43 -12.15 -10.35
C VAL A 283 4.08 -10.83 -9.65
N LEU A 284 2.98 -10.17 -10.03
CA LEU A 284 2.34 -9.08 -9.27
C LEU A 284 3.27 -7.94 -8.81
N ASN A 285 3.03 -6.71 -9.31
CA ASN A 285 3.79 -5.54 -8.85
C ASN A 285 3.91 -5.50 -7.31
N ASN A 286 5.14 -5.33 -6.82
CA ASN A 286 5.53 -5.29 -5.40
C ASN A 286 5.52 -6.61 -4.61
N SER A 287 5.07 -7.74 -5.15
CA SER A 287 5.02 -9.02 -4.40
C SER A 287 6.39 -9.46 -3.86
N PHE A 288 7.44 -9.26 -4.66
CA PHE A 288 8.80 -9.60 -4.28
C PHE A 288 9.35 -8.67 -3.19
N PHE A 289 9.04 -7.37 -3.23
CA PHE A 289 9.40 -6.45 -2.14
C PHE A 289 8.69 -6.82 -0.83
N ILE A 290 7.43 -7.24 -0.90
CA ILE A 290 6.70 -7.74 0.27
C ILE A 290 7.37 -9.01 0.82
N SER A 291 7.78 -9.94 -0.06
CA SER A 291 8.55 -11.12 0.35
C SER A 291 9.88 -10.75 1.00
N ILE A 292 10.61 -9.78 0.45
CA ILE A 292 11.86 -9.27 1.03
C ILE A 292 11.61 -8.73 2.44
N ILE A 293 10.58 -7.89 2.62
CA ILE A 293 10.24 -7.33 3.94
C ILE A 293 9.91 -8.44 4.91
N ASN A 294 9.01 -9.35 4.54
CA ASN A 294 8.61 -10.46 5.40
C ASN A 294 9.78 -11.37 5.79
N PHE A 295 10.68 -11.65 4.85
CA PHE A 295 11.91 -12.40 5.10
C PHE A 295 12.82 -11.65 6.09
N LEU A 296 13.13 -10.38 5.82
CA LEU A 296 14.03 -9.58 6.65
C LEU A 296 13.47 -9.39 8.06
N GLU A 297 12.18 -9.11 8.20
CA GLU A 297 11.54 -9.01 9.51
C GLU A 297 11.56 -10.33 10.27
N ASN A 298 11.28 -11.44 9.59
CA ASN A 298 11.31 -12.75 10.23
C ASN A 298 12.71 -13.12 10.70
N TYR A 299 13.72 -12.96 9.85
CA TYR A 299 15.10 -13.24 10.20
C TYR A 299 15.60 -12.29 11.31
N LEU A 300 15.53 -10.97 11.10
CA LEU A 300 16.16 -10.00 11.99
C LEU A 300 15.43 -9.85 13.33
N PHE A 301 14.11 -9.97 13.37
CA PHE A 301 13.33 -9.74 14.60
C PHE A 301 12.97 -11.02 15.35
N LYS A 302 13.19 -12.22 14.79
CA LYS A 302 12.85 -13.48 15.47
C LYS A 302 13.99 -14.50 15.52
N GLU A 303 14.80 -14.60 14.48
CA GLU A 303 15.81 -15.67 14.36
C GLU A 303 17.23 -15.20 14.72
N ALA A 304 17.58 -13.95 14.40
CA ALA A 304 18.88 -13.39 14.67
C ALA A 304 19.20 -13.38 16.18
N LYS A 305 20.43 -13.75 16.55
CA LYS A 305 20.89 -13.85 17.95
C LYS A 305 20.70 -12.54 18.74
N ASN A 306 20.75 -11.40 18.06
CA ASN A 306 20.61 -10.06 18.62
C ASN A 306 19.24 -9.42 18.32
N ALA A 307 18.20 -10.21 18.01
CA ALA A 307 16.88 -9.73 17.62
C ALA A 307 16.30 -8.65 18.54
N GLN A 308 16.42 -8.81 19.87
CA GLN A 308 15.91 -7.80 20.83
C GLN A 308 16.59 -6.43 20.66
N LYS A 309 17.91 -6.41 20.40
CA LYS A 309 18.64 -5.16 20.13
C LYS A 309 18.25 -4.56 18.79
N ILE A 310 18.00 -5.38 17.78
CA ILE A 310 17.54 -4.92 16.46
C ILE A 310 16.14 -4.29 16.58
N ILE A 311 15.23 -4.88 17.36
CA ILE A 311 13.92 -4.31 17.65
C ILE A 311 14.03 -2.95 18.34
N GLN A 312 14.89 -2.82 19.36
CA GLN A 312 15.14 -1.53 20.03
C GLN A 312 15.72 -0.48 19.07
N ASN A 313 16.64 -0.88 18.19
CA ASN A 313 17.20 0.02 17.17
C ASN A 313 16.13 0.47 16.17
N ARG A 314 15.21 -0.42 15.77
CA ARG A 314 14.07 -0.08 14.92
C ARG A 314 13.19 0.98 15.58
N ASP A 315 12.87 0.81 16.85
CA ASP A 315 12.02 1.76 17.60
C ASP A 315 12.70 3.15 17.63
N LYS A 316 13.99 3.20 17.99
CA LYS A 316 14.79 4.44 17.94
C LYS A 316 14.88 5.07 16.55
N LYS A 317 14.95 4.24 15.51
CA LYS A 317 15.01 4.71 14.12
C LYS A 317 13.70 5.35 13.68
N LEU A 318 12.56 4.84 14.16
CA LEU A 318 11.26 5.50 13.99
C LEU A 318 11.26 6.88 14.66
N GLU A 319 11.64 6.95 15.94
CA GLU A 319 11.73 8.21 16.70
C GLU A 319 12.60 9.25 15.98
N THR A 320 13.78 8.83 15.51
CA THR A 320 14.71 9.71 14.79
C THR A 320 14.08 10.26 13.49
N LYS A 321 13.44 9.40 12.71
CA LYS A 321 12.78 9.81 11.46
C LYS A 321 11.57 10.71 11.74
N THR A 322 10.81 10.43 12.78
CA THR A 322 9.72 11.29 13.24
C THR A 322 10.23 12.70 13.51
N THR A 323 11.30 12.85 14.31
CA THR A 323 11.90 14.15 14.59
C THR A 323 12.38 14.87 13.32
N GLU A 324 13.05 14.16 12.40
CA GLU A 324 13.50 14.71 11.12
C GLU A 324 12.33 15.29 10.30
N LEU A 325 11.21 14.57 10.23
CA LEU A 325 10.03 15.00 9.48
C LEU A 325 9.33 16.20 10.15
N PHE A 326 9.18 16.20 11.47
CA PHE A 326 8.60 17.34 12.18
C PHE A 326 9.47 18.61 12.08
N LYS A 327 10.81 18.48 12.03
CA LYS A 327 11.71 19.63 11.77
C LYS A 327 11.44 20.33 10.44
N ARG A 328 10.87 19.62 9.45
CA ARG A 328 10.46 20.20 8.15
C ARG A 328 9.05 20.80 8.18
N LEU A 329 8.18 20.34 9.08
CA LEU A 329 6.80 20.85 9.23
C LEU A 329 6.69 22.05 10.17
N CYS A 330 7.53 22.12 11.20
CA CYS A 330 7.53 23.18 12.20
C CYS A 330 8.30 24.42 11.73
N SER A 331 8.16 25.54 12.45
CA SER A 331 8.94 26.74 12.16
C SER A 331 10.43 26.52 12.42
N GLY A 332 11.29 27.30 11.76
CA GLY A 332 12.74 27.21 11.93
C GLY A 332 13.26 27.56 13.33
N ASN A 333 12.41 28.13 14.21
CA ASN A 333 12.74 28.47 15.59
C ASN A 333 12.02 27.56 16.61
N ALA A 334 11.38 26.48 16.16
CA ALA A 334 10.72 25.54 17.05
C ALA A 334 11.74 24.81 17.95
N ASP A 335 11.36 24.60 19.21
CA ASP A 335 12.17 23.86 20.17
C ASP A 335 11.79 22.38 20.17
N PHE A 336 12.79 21.50 20.02
CA PHE A 336 12.62 20.05 19.97
C PHE A 336 13.25 19.38 21.19
N TYR A 337 12.42 18.69 21.97
CA TYR A 337 12.83 17.94 23.15
C TYR A 337 12.66 16.44 22.90
N GLU A 338 13.73 15.81 22.41
CA GLU A 338 13.80 14.36 22.14
C GLU A 338 14.07 13.57 23.43
N SER A 339 13.40 12.43 23.64
CA SER A 339 13.56 11.57 24.83
C SER A 339 13.46 12.36 26.15
N ALA A 340 12.39 13.15 26.27
CA ALA A 340 12.17 14.08 27.38
C ALA A 340 11.37 13.42 28.52
N PHE A 341 11.66 13.77 29.77
CA PHE A 341 11.03 13.18 30.95
C PHE A 341 10.18 14.22 31.69
N GLU A 342 9.04 13.80 32.23
CA GLU A 342 8.17 14.70 32.98
C GLU A 342 8.73 15.09 34.37
N ASN A 343 9.73 14.38 34.89
CA ASN A 343 10.31 14.62 36.21
C ASN A 343 11.79 14.25 36.28
N ALA A 344 12.46 14.69 37.34
CA ALA A 344 13.88 14.46 37.53
C ALA A 344 14.27 12.99 37.82
N ASN A 345 13.30 12.09 38.03
CA ASN A 345 13.53 10.69 38.43
C ASN A 345 13.57 9.71 37.23
N SER A 346 13.72 10.22 36.00
CA SER A 346 13.82 9.41 34.78
C SER A 346 12.60 8.49 34.54
N ARG A 347 11.41 8.93 34.97
CA ARG A 347 10.14 8.23 34.72
C ARG A 347 9.28 9.05 33.78
N ASN A 348 8.38 8.36 33.07
CA ASN A 348 7.49 8.95 32.07
C ASN A 348 8.28 9.67 30.98
N GLU A 349 8.94 8.88 30.15
CA GLU A 349 9.64 9.35 28.95
C GLU A 349 8.62 9.62 27.84
N HIS A 350 8.87 10.68 27.08
CA HIS A 350 8.19 11.06 25.86
C HIS A 350 9.20 11.03 24.71
N ASP A 351 8.79 10.47 23.58
CA ASP A 351 9.66 10.30 22.42
C ASP A 351 10.06 11.66 21.85
N LEU A 352 9.07 12.55 21.65
CA LEU A 352 9.30 13.90 21.17
C LEU A 352 8.25 14.90 21.69
N VAL A 353 8.73 15.99 22.29
CA VAL A 353 7.89 17.16 22.62
C VAL A 353 8.40 18.37 21.86
N ILE A 354 7.49 19.10 21.20
CA ILE A 354 7.83 20.27 20.37
C ILE A 354 7.06 21.47 20.86
N TYR A 355 7.75 22.58 21.10
CA TYR A 355 7.12 23.88 21.32
C TYR A 355 7.42 24.81 20.15
N ASP A 356 6.38 25.35 19.54
CA ASP A 356 6.50 26.22 18.37
C ASP A 356 5.43 27.32 18.35
N ASN A 357 5.84 28.57 18.58
CA ASN A 357 4.97 29.75 18.47
C ASN A 357 3.64 29.65 19.26
N GLY A 358 3.68 29.04 20.43
CA GLY A 358 2.52 28.81 21.30
C GLY A 358 1.70 27.54 20.97
N VAL A 359 2.19 26.69 20.07
CA VAL A 359 1.66 25.35 19.84
C VAL A 359 2.57 24.34 20.53
N LEU A 360 2.00 23.45 21.34
CA LEU A 360 2.68 22.32 21.95
C LEU A 360 2.27 21.03 21.22
N LEU A 361 3.24 20.34 20.63
CA LEU A 361 3.03 19.00 20.07
C LEU A 361 3.65 17.97 21.02
N ILE A 362 2.86 16.97 21.40
CA ILE A 362 3.31 15.83 22.19
C ILE A 362 3.20 14.59 21.30
N VAL A 363 4.36 14.07 20.88
CA VAL A 363 4.47 13.05 19.83
C VAL A 363 5.01 11.75 20.41
N GLU A 364 4.29 10.66 20.19
CA GLU A 364 4.63 9.31 20.66
C GLU A 364 4.77 8.36 19.47
N ALA A 365 5.91 7.70 19.33
CA ALA A 365 6.21 6.78 18.24
C ALA A 365 5.92 5.33 18.63
N LYS A 366 5.28 4.55 17.75
CA LYS A 366 5.00 3.11 17.96
C LYS A 366 5.33 2.29 16.72
N ALA A 367 6.32 1.42 16.82
CA ALA A 367 6.82 0.65 15.69
C ALA A 367 6.21 -0.76 15.53
N SER A 368 5.28 -1.16 16.41
CA SER A 368 4.61 -2.46 16.26
C SER A 368 3.59 -2.39 15.12
N PRO A 369 3.63 -3.31 14.14
CA PRO A 369 2.63 -3.36 13.08
C PRO A 369 1.25 -3.77 13.63
N PRO A 370 0.15 -3.40 12.94
CA PRO A 370 -1.19 -3.90 13.26
C PRO A 370 -1.27 -5.43 13.14
N LYS A 371 -2.23 -6.04 13.83
CA LYS A 371 -2.45 -7.49 13.74
C LYS A 371 -3.25 -7.83 12.49
N GLU A 372 -2.77 -8.85 11.78
CA GLU A 372 -3.49 -9.46 10.67
C GLU A 372 -4.87 -9.96 11.12
N PRO A 373 -5.91 -9.77 10.28
CA PRO A 373 -7.27 -10.20 10.57
C PRO A 373 -7.35 -11.72 10.65
N MET A 374 -8.34 -12.22 11.39
CA MET A 374 -8.67 -13.64 11.43
C MET A 374 -10.09 -13.86 10.89
N ARG A 375 -10.33 -15.02 10.28
CA ARG A 375 -11.66 -15.43 9.81
C ARG A 375 -12.73 -15.40 10.91
N ASP A 376 -12.35 -15.79 12.12
CA ASP A 376 -13.23 -15.74 13.28
C ASP A 376 -13.28 -14.31 13.82
N THR A 377 -14.42 -13.64 13.63
CA THR A 377 -14.65 -12.24 14.01
C THR A 377 -14.37 -11.96 15.49
N GLU A 378 -14.74 -12.87 16.40
CA GLU A 378 -14.59 -12.62 17.85
C GLU A 378 -13.13 -12.78 18.29
N LYS A 379 -12.45 -13.79 17.76
CA LYS A 379 -11.00 -13.96 17.97
C LYS A 379 -10.22 -12.82 17.32
N ALA A 380 -10.59 -12.41 16.11
CA ALA A 380 -10.00 -11.26 15.42
C ALA A 380 -10.15 -10.00 16.26
N PHE A 381 -11.37 -9.67 16.71
CA PHE A 381 -11.64 -8.51 17.54
C PHE A 381 -10.80 -8.52 18.82
N THR A 382 -10.81 -9.63 19.56
CA THR A 382 -10.04 -9.78 20.80
C THR A 382 -8.55 -9.52 20.55
N ARG A 383 -7.99 -10.15 19.52
CA ARG A 383 -6.56 -10.00 19.16
C ARG A 383 -6.21 -8.56 18.75
N ILE A 384 -7.07 -7.90 17.98
CA ILE A 384 -6.86 -6.52 17.52
C ILE A 384 -6.97 -5.56 18.71
N ARG A 385 -8.03 -5.67 19.52
CA ARG A 385 -8.25 -4.86 20.72
C ARG A 385 -7.10 -5.00 21.71
N ASP A 386 -6.68 -6.23 22.02
CA ASP A 386 -5.63 -6.48 23.00
C ASP A 386 -4.27 -5.96 22.52
N HIS A 387 -4.00 -6.01 21.21
CA HIS A 387 -2.81 -5.37 20.62
C HIS A 387 -2.89 -3.84 20.68
N PHE A 388 -4.04 -3.25 20.34
CA PHE A 388 -4.29 -1.82 20.43
C PHE A 388 -4.06 -1.29 21.85
N LYS A 389 -4.49 -2.06 22.85
CA LYS A 389 -4.35 -1.75 24.30
C LYS A 389 -3.01 -2.19 24.92
N SER A 390 -2.13 -2.83 24.15
CA SER A 390 -0.83 -3.28 24.66
C SER A 390 0.15 -2.12 24.87
N ASN A 391 1.27 -2.39 25.56
CA ASN A 391 2.35 -1.40 25.75
C ASN A 391 2.95 -0.88 24.42
N ALA A 392 2.84 -1.65 23.34
CA ALA A 392 3.32 -1.26 22.01
C ALA A 392 2.19 -0.72 21.10
N GLY A 393 0.97 -0.58 21.63
CA GLY A 393 -0.22 -0.17 20.91
C GLY A 393 -0.54 1.32 21.03
N LEU A 394 -1.58 1.73 20.29
CA LEU A 394 -2.03 3.12 20.20
C LEU A 394 -2.62 3.66 21.50
N GLN A 395 -3.27 2.82 22.33
CA GLN A 395 -3.76 3.25 23.64
C GLN A 395 -2.63 3.78 24.51
N LYS A 396 -1.48 3.06 24.55
CA LYS A 396 -0.36 3.46 25.39
C LYS A 396 0.25 4.80 24.93
N ALA A 397 0.35 5.00 23.61
CA ALA A 397 0.79 6.27 23.04
C ALA A 397 -0.13 7.42 23.45
N PHE A 398 -1.44 7.22 23.33
CA PHE A 398 -2.43 8.20 23.78
C PHE A 398 -2.30 8.50 25.28
N ASP A 399 -2.26 7.47 26.13
CA ASP A 399 -2.16 7.64 27.57
C ASP A 399 -0.92 8.44 27.95
N GLN A 400 0.24 8.15 27.34
CA GLN A 400 1.47 8.90 27.58
C GLN A 400 1.29 10.38 27.19
N ALA A 401 0.91 10.66 25.95
CA ALA A 401 0.79 12.03 25.47
C ALA A 401 -0.26 12.84 26.24
N ASN A 402 -1.40 12.21 26.56
CA ASN A 402 -2.51 12.83 27.26
C ASN A 402 -2.21 13.05 28.76
N ASN A 403 -1.43 12.18 29.41
CA ASN A 403 -0.97 12.41 30.78
C ASN A 403 -0.09 13.66 30.89
N LEU A 404 0.85 13.84 29.95
CA LEU A 404 1.65 15.07 29.91
C LEU A 404 0.77 16.30 29.65
N LYS A 405 -0.18 16.21 28.70
CA LYS A 405 -1.13 17.30 28.44
C LYS A 405 -1.90 17.70 29.71
N LYS A 406 -2.47 16.72 30.44
CA LYS A 406 -3.19 16.99 31.70
C LYS A 406 -2.29 17.68 32.70
N ARG A 407 -1.08 17.17 32.87
CA ARG A 407 -0.11 17.75 33.79
C ARG A 407 0.27 19.18 33.43
N VAL A 408 0.47 19.49 32.14
CA VAL A 408 0.74 20.87 31.68
C VAL A 408 -0.39 21.82 32.07
N ILE A 409 -1.64 21.34 31.98
CA ILE A 409 -2.83 22.13 32.36
C ILE A 409 -2.93 22.26 33.88
N GLU A 410 -2.72 21.18 34.63
CA GLU A 410 -2.82 21.14 36.10
C GLU A 410 -1.70 21.92 36.79
N ASP A 411 -0.46 21.78 36.32
CA ASP A 411 0.72 22.49 36.85
C ASP A 411 0.81 23.94 36.32
N GLU A 412 -0.09 24.34 35.40
CA GLU A 412 -0.07 25.60 34.65
C GLU A 412 1.25 25.89 33.93
N LYS A 413 2.02 24.84 33.61
CA LYS A 413 3.29 24.93 32.87
C LYS A 413 3.74 23.58 32.31
N LEU A 414 4.49 23.61 31.22
CA LEU A 414 5.31 22.50 30.77
C LEU A 414 6.62 22.49 31.53
N THR A 415 7.01 21.35 32.10
CA THR A 415 8.34 21.15 32.69
C THR A 415 8.91 19.83 32.20
N LEU A 416 10.07 19.88 31.54
CA LEU A 416 10.74 18.70 31.00
C LEU A 416 12.15 18.54 31.56
N TYR A 417 12.61 17.30 31.64
CA TYR A 417 13.92 16.93 32.17
C TYR A 417 14.64 15.97 31.23
N THR A 418 15.97 15.99 31.29
CA THR A 418 16.81 14.94 30.71
C THR A 418 16.66 13.64 31.50
N LYS A 419 17.09 12.52 30.90
CA LYS A 419 17.24 11.23 31.60
C LYS A 419 18.06 11.30 32.90
N LYS A 420 18.98 12.27 33.04
CA LYS A 420 19.81 12.45 34.25
C LYS A 420 19.18 13.41 35.28
N GLY A 421 17.92 13.80 35.07
CA GLY A 421 17.17 14.67 35.98
C GLY A 421 17.51 16.16 35.90
N ARG A 422 18.27 16.59 34.88
CA ARG A 422 18.52 18.02 34.62
C ARG A 422 17.31 18.64 33.91
N LEU A 423 16.86 19.80 34.35
CA LEU A 423 15.82 20.59 33.69
C LEU A 423 16.22 20.90 32.23
N LEU A 424 15.32 20.62 31.29
CA LEU A 424 15.43 20.97 29.87
C LEU A 424 14.75 22.30 29.59
N VAL A 425 13.49 22.43 30.02
CA VAL A 425 12.69 23.63 29.79
C VAL A 425 11.59 23.75 30.85
N GLU A 426 11.19 24.99 31.11
CA GLU A 426 9.93 25.34 31.76
C GLU A 426 9.20 26.37 30.90
N ILE A 427 7.96 26.09 30.49
CA ILE A 427 7.13 27.00 29.66
C ILE A 427 5.79 27.22 30.36
N PRO A 428 5.43 28.46 30.75
CA PRO A 428 4.12 28.75 31.33
C PRO A 428 2.96 28.39 30.40
N LEU A 429 1.85 27.89 30.95
CA LEU A 429 0.64 27.58 30.18
C LEU A 429 0.09 28.80 29.43
N ALA A 430 0.29 30.02 29.97
CA ALA A 430 -0.10 31.26 29.31
C ALA A 430 0.56 31.49 27.94
N GLU A 431 1.72 30.86 27.70
CA GLU A 431 2.41 30.90 26.39
C GLU A 431 1.91 29.79 25.45
N ILE A 432 1.32 28.72 25.99
CA ILE A 432 0.81 27.57 25.25
C ILE A 432 -0.67 27.79 24.92
N LYS A 433 -0.95 28.10 23.65
CA LYS A 433 -2.30 28.39 23.14
C LYS A 433 -3.05 27.12 22.74
N VAL A 434 -2.34 26.13 22.21
CA VAL A 434 -2.92 24.89 21.68
C VAL A 434 -2.01 23.72 22.01
N ILE A 435 -2.59 22.59 22.41
CA ILE A 435 -1.86 21.33 22.63
C ILE A 435 -2.43 20.27 21.67
N HIS A 436 -1.56 19.67 20.85
CA HIS A 436 -1.89 18.53 20.00
C HIS A 436 -1.13 17.29 20.48
N THR A 437 -1.86 16.20 20.69
CA THR A 437 -1.30 14.87 20.93
C THR A 437 -1.25 14.11 19.61
N ILE A 438 -0.10 13.53 19.30
CA ILE A 438 0.15 12.84 18.02
C ILE A 438 0.75 11.48 18.31
N CYS A 439 0.32 10.44 17.59
CA CYS A 439 1.00 9.16 17.56
C CYS A 439 1.50 8.87 16.15
N VAL A 440 2.81 8.63 16.03
CA VAL A 440 3.41 8.22 14.76
C VAL A 440 3.65 6.73 14.78
N THR A 441 3.13 6.00 13.80
CA THR A 441 3.34 4.55 13.70
C THR A 441 4.36 4.20 12.61
N ARG A 442 4.95 3.01 12.69
CA ARG A 442 5.79 2.52 11.58
C ARG A 442 4.96 2.05 10.38
N ASP A 443 3.85 1.38 10.65
CA ASP A 443 2.94 0.81 9.65
C ASP A 443 1.54 1.41 9.83
N ASP A 444 0.77 1.45 8.75
CA ASP A 444 -0.58 2.01 8.70
C ASP A 444 -1.59 1.12 9.47
N PHE A 445 -2.46 1.74 10.25
CA PHE A 445 -3.56 1.08 11.00
C PHE A 445 -4.91 1.21 10.26
N GLY A 446 -4.92 1.84 9.09
CA GLY A 446 -6.09 2.09 8.27
C GLY A 446 -7.17 2.85 9.02
N ALA A 447 -8.43 2.45 8.81
CA ALA A 447 -9.58 3.06 9.50
C ALA A 447 -9.50 3.00 11.04
N LEU A 448 -8.75 2.07 11.63
CA LEU A 448 -8.58 2.02 13.09
C LEU A 448 -7.62 3.12 13.59
N GLY A 449 -6.70 3.58 12.75
CA GLY A 449 -5.87 4.77 13.00
C GLY A 449 -6.63 6.07 12.73
N CYS A 450 -7.40 6.12 11.63
CA CYS A 450 -8.18 7.30 11.27
C CYS A 450 -9.37 7.58 12.20
N ASN A 451 -10.01 6.55 12.75
CA ASN A 451 -11.11 6.71 13.69
C ASN A 451 -10.90 5.87 14.96
N LEU A 452 -10.28 6.51 15.94
CA LEU A 452 -9.88 5.87 17.20
C LEU A 452 -11.06 5.53 18.12
N ASN A 453 -12.25 6.09 17.89
CA ASN A 453 -13.44 5.85 18.71
C ASN A 453 -13.85 4.37 18.78
N TYR A 454 -13.40 3.54 17.83
CA TYR A 454 -13.71 2.12 17.85
C TYR A 454 -13.05 1.36 19.01
N LEU A 455 -11.88 1.81 19.47
CA LEU A 455 -11.03 1.03 20.40
C LEU A 455 -10.36 1.85 21.50
N LEU A 456 -10.21 3.17 21.32
CA LEU A 456 -9.54 4.04 22.27
C LEU A 456 -10.42 4.29 23.48
N ASP A 457 -9.92 3.90 24.65
CA ASP A 457 -10.51 4.29 25.92
C ASP A 457 -10.01 5.70 26.26
N LYS A 458 -10.93 6.66 26.35
CA LYS A 458 -10.65 8.05 26.75
C LYS A 458 -11.83 8.64 27.51
N ASN A 459 -11.59 9.68 28.30
CA ASN A 459 -12.66 10.48 28.90
C ASN A 459 -13.39 11.31 27.82
N GLU A 460 -14.63 11.72 28.09
CA GLU A 460 -15.46 12.43 27.10
C GLU A 460 -14.85 13.77 26.65
N ASP A 461 -14.23 14.49 27.59
CA ASP A 461 -13.60 15.80 27.41
C ASP A 461 -12.22 15.74 26.74
N GLU A 462 -11.63 14.55 26.64
CA GLU A 462 -10.32 14.37 26.01
C GLU A 462 -10.42 14.42 24.48
N ILE A 463 -9.42 15.04 23.85
CA ILE A 463 -9.35 15.13 22.39
C ILE A 463 -8.61 13.89 21.88
N TYR A 464 -9.08 13.33 20.78
CA TYR A 464 -8.39 12.23 20.10
C TYR A 464 -7.02 12.68 19.58
N PRO A 465 -5.98 11.82 19.68
CA PRO A 465 -4.71 12.11 19.07
C PRO A 465 -4.81 11.99 17.54
N TRP A 466 -3.96 12.70 16.83
CA TRP A 466 -3.74 12.43 15.40
C TRP A 466 -2.82 11.21 15.28
N VAL A 467 -3.24 10.19 14.55
CA VAL A 467 -2.46 8.96 14.32
C VAL A 467 -2.07 8.90 12.86
N ILE A 468 -0.78 8.74 12.57
CA ILE A 468 -0.27 8.65 11.20
C ILE A 468 0.94 7.73 11.12
N ASP A 469 1.05 6.93 10.06
CA ASP A 469 2.27 6.16 9.84
C ASP A 469 3.38 7.00 9.20
N ILE A 470 4.63 6.59 9.42
CA ILE A 470 5.81 7.34 9.02
C ILE A 470 5.93 7.53 7.50
N ALA A 471 5.38 6.62 6.69
CA ALA A 471 5.47 6.72 5.24
C ALA A 471 4.45 7.73 4.69
N ASN A 472 3.25 7.76 5.26
CA ASN A 472 2.27 8.81 4.98
C ASN A 472 2.74 10.17 5.51
N LEU A 473 3.35 10.24 6.70
CA LEU A 473 3.94 11.48 7.20
C LEU A 473 5.03 12.01 6.25
N ASP A 474 5.94 11.15 5.78
CA ASP A 474 6.98 11.56 4.81
C ASP A 474 6.36 12.06 3.49
N SER A 475 5.28 11.42 3.02
CA SER A 475 4.55 11.87 1.83
C SER A 475 3.91 13.26 2.03
N ILE A 476 3.40 13.54 3.23
CA ILE A 476 2.89 14.87 3.60
C ILE A 476 4.01 15.88 3.62
N VAL A 477 5.16 15.58 4.23
CA VAL A 477 6.30 16.51 4.28
C VAL A 477 6.79 16.83 2.87
N GLN A 478 6.93 15.83 2.00
CA GLN A 478 7.31 16.05 0.60
C GLN A 478 6.29 16.94 -0.13
N ALA A 479 5.00 16.74 0.11
CA ALA A 479 3.97 17.60 -0.46
C ALA A 479 4.01 19.03 0.11
N TRP A 480 4.28 19.19 1.41
CA TRP A 480 4.44 20.50 2.04
C TRP A 480 5.59 21.29 1.43
N ASP A 481 6.75 20.65 1.27
CA ASP A 481 7.92 21.25 0.66
C ASP A 481 7.66 21.63 -0.81
N HIS A 482 7.06 20.72 -1.59
CA HIS A 482 6.77 20.94 -3.01
C HIS A 482 5.74 22.06 -3.24
N LEU A 483 4.79 22.21 -2.32
CA LEU A 483 3.76 23.24 -2.36
C LEU A 483 4.17 24.54 -1.65
N GLU A 484 5.37 24.59 -1.07
CA GLU A 484 5.89 25.71 -0.27
C GLU A 484 4.93 26.12 0.87
N LEU A 485 4.28 25.14 1.49
CA LEU A 485 3.37 25.37 2.62
C LEU A 485 4.16 25.68 3.89
N ASN A 486 3.58 26.49 4.77
CA ASN A 486 4.24 26.89 6.01
C ASN A 486 3.72 26.08 7.21
N TYR A 487 4.40 26.23 8.35
CA TYR A 487 4.04 25.54 9.59
C TYR A 487 2.61 25.87 10.09
N SER A 488 2.10 27.06 9.78
CA SER A 488 0.74 27.44 10.20
C SER A 488 -0.34 26.69 9.43
N ASP A 489 -0.07 26.32 8.17
CA ASP A 489 -0.96 25.44 7.39
C ASP A 489 -1.05 24.04 8.03
N PHE A 490 0.08 23.52 8.52
CA PHE A 490 0.11 22.23 9.22
C PHE A 490 -0.66 22.29 10.55
N TYR A 491 -0.50 23.34 11.35
CA TYR A 491 -1.23 23.51 12.61
C TYR A 491 -2.73 23.78 12.40
N GLU A 492 -3.09 24.50 11.33
CA GLU A 492 -4.49 24.65 10.95
C GLU A 492 -5.09 23.29 10.57
N PHE A 493 -4.37 22.48 9.77
CA PHE A 493 -4.79 21.11 9.45
C PHE A 493 -5.06 20.28 10.70
N LEU A 494 -4.10 20.21 11.65
CA LEU A 494 -4.26 19.44 12.89
C LEU A 494 -5.49 19.90 13.69
N SER A 495 -5.65 21.22 13.83
CA SER A 495 -6.78 21.83 14.55
C SER A 495 -8.13 21.48 13.93
N GLN A 496 -8.21 21.42 12.60
CA GLN A 496 -9.44 21.04 11.90
C GLN A 496 -9.67 19.52 11.93
N ARG A 497 -8.62 18.71 11.70
CA ARG A 497 -8.68 17.24 11.69
C ARG A 497 -9.14 16.67 13.03
N ASN A 498 -8.74 17.28 14.14
CA ASN A 498 -9.15 16.87 15.49
C ASN A 498 -10.67 16.96 15.71
N GLN A 499 -11.37 17.84 14.98
CA GLN A 499 -12.82 18.04 15.10
C GLN A 499 -13.65 17.06 14.24
N LEU A 500 -13.01 16.17 13.49
CA LEU A 500 -13.68 15.29 12.54
C LEU A 500 -13.87 13.84 13.01
N HIS A 501 -13.27 13.46 14.15
CA HIS A 501 -13.46 12.14 14.72
C HIS A 501 -14.96 11.83 14.87
N ASN A 502 -15.35 10.59 14.58
CA ASN A 502 -16.74 10.11 14.51
C ASN A 502 -17.65 10.68 13.42
N LYS A 503 -17.25 11.77 12.76
CA LYS A 503 -18.09 12.44 11.77
C LYS A 503 -17.68 12.13 10.33
N VAL A 504 -16.39 12.23 10.06
CA VAL A 504 -15.83 11.96 8.74
C VAL A 504 -15.12 10.62 8.79
N LEU A 505 -15.40 9.76 7.81
CA LEU A 505 -14.88 8.40 7.75
C LEU A 505 -13.90 8.27 6.59
N SER A 506 -12.76 7.64 6.86
CA SER A 506 -11.71 7.37 5.88
C SER A 506 -10.95 6.11 6.30
N MET A 507 -10.25 5.51 5.33
CA MET A 507 -9.36 4.38 5.55
C MET A 507 -7.88 4.78 5.58
N ASP A 508 -7.53 6.04 5.30
CA ASP A 508 -6.14 6.52 5.12
C ASP A 508 -6.04 8.01 5.48
N GLU A 509 -5.06 8.41 6.30
CA GLU A 509 -4.87 9.82 6.68
C GLU A 509 -4.53 10.74 5.50
N LEU A 510 -3.95 10.22 4.42
CA LEU A 510 -3.72 11.01 3.22
C LEU A 510 -5.02 11.52 2.60
N GLU A 511 -6.16 10.84 2.78
CA GLU A 511 -7.44 11.34 2.29
C GLU A 511 -7.86 12.62 3.04
N TYR A 512 -7.63 12.71 4.35
CA TYR A 512 -7.93 13.92 5.12
C TYR A 512 -7.04 15.09 4.73
N VAL A 513 -5.73 14.84 4.60
CA VAL A 513 -4.78 15.89 4.22
C VAL A 513 -5.03 16.34 2.79
N GLY A 514 -5.29 15.39 1.89
CA GLY A 514 -5.68 15.66 0.51
C GLY A 514 -6.95 16.51 0.43
N ALA A 515 -7.98 16.18 1.22
CA ALA A 515 -9.18 16.99 1.34
C ALA A 515 -8.89 18.41 1.90
N TYR A 516 -8.03 18.53 2.91
CA TYR A 516 -7.59 19.84 3.43
C TYR A 516 -6.93 20.71 2.35
N LEU A 517 -6.07 20.11 1.52
CA LEU A 517 -5.40 20.83 0.43
C LEU A 517 -6.37 21.18 -0.71
N LYS A 518 -7.27 20.26 -1.06
CA LYS A 518 -8.18 20.33 -2.22
C LYS A 518 -9.34 21.30 -2.03
N TYR A 519 -9.90 21.41 -0.82
CA TYR A 519 -11.12 22.17 -0.60
C TYR A 519 -10.87 23.59 -0.08
N GLN A 520 -11.68 24.54 -0.56
CA GLN A 520 -11.65 25.91 -0.06
C GLN A 520 -12.03 25.94 1.44
N GLY A 521 -11.19 26.59 2.25
CA GLY A 521 -11.34 26.59 3.72
C GLY A 521 -10.90 25.28 4.40
N GLY A 522 -10.23 24.38 3.65
CA GLY A 522 -9.76 23.10 4.15
C GLY A 522 -10.92 22.19 4.56
N LEU A 523 -10.87 21.70 5.78
CA LEU A 523 -11.84 20.78 6.36
C LEU A 523 -13.03 21.49 7.05
N LYS A 524 -13.05 22.83 7.13
CA LYS A 524 -14.15 23.61 7.77
C LYS A 524 -15.54 23.29 7.23
N GLY A 525 -15.64 22.97 5.94
CA GLY A 525 -16.90 22.56 5.33
C GLY A 525 -17.43 21.23 5.88
N PHE A 526 -16.55 20.29 6.22
CA PHE A 526 -16.93 19.02 6.85
C PHE A 526 -17.28 19.21 8.33
N ILE A 527 -16.53 20.06 9.04
CA ILE A 527 -16.81 20.40 10.44
C ILE A 527 -18.20 21.02 10.57
N SER A 528 -18.56 21.97 9.70
CA SER A 528 -19.85 22.68 9.76
C SER A 528 -21.03 21.91 9.17
N ALA A 529 -20.78 20.80 8.47
CA ALA A 529 -21.84 20.00 7.85
C ALA A 529 -22.81 19.43 8.90
N LYS A 530 -24.10 19.38 8.60
CA LYS A 530 -25.11 18.79 9.49
C LYS A 530 -25.15 17.25 9.46
N ALA A 531 -24.36 16.62 8.60
CA ALA A 531 -24.34 15.18 8.46
C ALA A 531 -23.48 14.53 9.55
N ASP A 532 -23.97 13.44 10.12
CA ASP A 532 -23.26 12.69 11.17
C ASP A 532 -22.20 11.73 10.60
N TYR A 533 -22.33 11.37 9.31
CA TYR A 533 -21.44 10.43 8.63
C TYR A 533 -21.10 10.92 7.23
N ILE A 534 -19.83 11.25 7.00
CA ILE A 534 -19.33 11.74 5.72
C ILE A 534 -18.12 10.89 5.31
N PRO A 535 -18.27 9.93 4.38
CA PRO A 535 -17.12 9.21 3.84
C PRO A 535 -16.29 10.15 2.95
N LEU A 536 -14.97 10.15 3.12
CA LEU A 536 -14.05 10.79 2.20
C LEU A 536 -13.90 9.96 0.92
N SER A 537 -13.51 10.65 -0.16
CA SER A 537 -13.19 9.97 -1.40
C SER A 537 -11.74 9.50 -1.36
N MET A 538 -11.49 8.26 -1.78
CA MET A 538 -10.12 7.78 -2.02
C MET A 538 -9.37 8.66 -3.03
N GLU A 539 -10.10 9.34 -3.93
CA GLU A 539 -9.53 10.29 -4.89
C GLU A 539 -9.00 11.57 -4.24
N ASP A 540 -9.29 11.83 -2.95
CA ASP A 540 -8.72 12.98 -2.25
C ASP A 540 -7.21 12.78 -1.98
N ALA A 541 -6.75 11.53 -1.84
CA ALA A 541 -5.32 11.21 -1.71
C ALA A 541 -4.55 11.21 -3.05
N ASP A 542 -5.23 11.29 -4.21
CA ASP A 542 -4.58 11.29 -5.55
C ASP A 542 -3.55 12.44 -5.70
N ILE A 543 -3.68 13.53 -4.92
CA ILE A 543 -2.77 14.67 -4.94
C ILE A 543 -1.32 14.30 -4.60
N PHE A 544 -1.10 13.34 -3.69
CA PHE A 544 0.25 12.93 -3.28
C PHE A 544 0.97 12.20 -4.40
N ASP A 545 0.26 11.30 -5.09
CA ASP A 545 0.75 10.66 -6.31
C ASP A 545 1.13 11.70 -7.38
N GLU A 546 0.24 12.68 -7.60
CA GLU A 546 0.46 13.71 -8.60
C GLU A 546 1.69 14.57 -8.29
N ILE A 547 1.86 14.99 -7.03
CA ILE A 547 3.04 15.73 -6.56
C ILE A 547 4.30 14.88 -6.67
N TYR A 548 4.25 13.62 -6.24
CA TYR A 548 5.39 12.71 -6.32
C TYR A 548 5.88 12.55 -7.76
N PHE A 549 4.98 12.29 -8.71
CA PHE A 549 5.35 12.16 -10.12
C PHE A 549 5.89 13.46 -10.73
N LYS A 550 5.43 14.61 -10.25
CA LYS A 550 5.90 15.94 -10.65
C LYS A 550 7.30 16.23 -10.12
N THR A 551 7.55 15.89 -8.86
CA THR A 551 8.87 15.98 -8.21
C THR A 551 9.93 15.17 -8.98
N LEU A 552 9.58 13.96 -9.42
CA LEU A 552 10.48 13.08 -10.19
C LEU A 552 10.93 13.65 -11.54
N VAL A 553 10.20 14.61 -12.10
CA VAL A 553 10.53 15.25 -13.38
C VAL A 553 10.85 16.74 -13.22
N ASP A 554 11.06 17.20 -11.99
CA ASP A 554 11.34 18.60 -11.64
C ASP A 554 10.28 19.57 -12.21
N GLU A 555 9.00 19.17 -12.15
CA GLU A 555 7.87 19.99 -12.58
C GLU A 555 7.07 20.49 -11.38
N GLN A 556 6.59 21.72 -11.45
CA GLN A 556 5.70 22.29 -10.42
C GLN A 556 4.30 21.66 -10.46
N TYR A 557 3.67 21.57 -9.29
CA TYR A 557 2.27 21.15 -9.15
C TYR A 557 1.40 22.38 -8.82
N GLU A 558 0.38 22.63 -9.63
CA GLU A 558 -0.54 23.75 -9.41
C GLU A 558 -1.71 23.28 -8.53
N LEU A 559 -1.70 23.66 -7.26
CA LEU A 559 -2.79 23.35 -6.33
C LEU A 559 -4.07 24.13 -6.70
N LYS A 560 -5.13 23.41 -7.06
CA LYS A 560 -6.44 24.00 -7.39
C LYS A 560 -7.45 23.73 -6.30
N LYS A 561 -7.76 24.75 -5.51
CA LYS A 561 -8.80 24.67 -4.47
C LYS A 561 -10.20 24.77 -5.08
N VAL A 562 -11.06 23.80 -4.77
CA VAL A 562 -12.45 23.76 -5.23
C VAL A 562 -13.42 23.93 -4.05
N PRO A 563 -14.63 24.48 -4.27
CA PRO A 563 -15.66 24.50 -3.24
C PRO A 563 -16.07 23.08 -2.83
N LEU A 564 -16.28 22.84 -1.53
CA LEU A 564 -16.83 21.58 -1.04
C LEU A 564 -18.32 21.48 -1.41
N SER A 565 -18.73 20.37 -2.00
CA SER A 565 -20.13 20.07 -2.29
C SER A 565 -20.51 18.72 -1.69
N LEU A 566 -21.32 18.75 -0.64
CA LEU A 566 -21.84 17.56 0.02
C LEU A 566 -23.25 17.27 -0.48
N HIS A 567 -23.50 16.03 -0.87
CA HIS A 567 -24.82 15.55 -1.24
C HIS A 567 -25.17 14.33 -0.38
N ARG A 568 -26.45 14.22 -0.02
CA ARG A 568 -26.94 13.06 0.73
C ARG A 568 -26.94 11.85 -0.20
N ILE A 569 -26.18 10.83 0.17
CA ILE A 569 -26.20 9.54 -0.52
C ILE A 569 -27.54 8.87 -0.24
N ARG A 570 -28.25 8.50 -1.30
CA ARG A 570 -29.45 7.68 -1.25
C ARG A 570 -29.10 6.24 -1.61
N ARG A 571 -29.94 5.29 -1.18
CA ARG A 571 -29.73 3.87 -1.51
C ARG A 571 -29.70 3.65 -3.03
N GLU A 572 -30.50 4.42 -3.76
CA GLU A 572 -30.51 4.41 -5.23
C GLU A 572 -29.19 4.89 -5.86
N ASP A 573 -28.43 5.75 -5.17
CA ASP A 573 -27.12 6.23 -5.66
C ASP A 573 -26.03 5.15 -5.56
N ILE A 574 -26.18 4.19 -4.63
CA ILE A 574 -25.22 3.10 -4.38
C ILE A 574 -25.57 1.85 -5.20
N PHE A 575 -26.86 1.52 -5.30
CA PHE A 575 -27.34 0.25 -5.89
C PHE A 575 -28.13 0.45 -7.19
N GLY A 576 -27.96 1.58 -7.86
CA GLY A 576 -28.82 2.11 -8.93
C GLY A 576 -29.53 1.08 -9.81
N THR A 577 -30.85 1.25 -9.94
CA THR A 577 -31.62 0.72 -11.07
C THR A 577 -31.11 1.36 -12.35
N GLU A 578 -30.88 0.55 -13.39
CA GLU A 578 -30.42 1.00 -14.70
C GLU A 578 -31.33 2.10 -15.27
N LYS A 579 -30.92 3.36 -15.17
CA LYS A 579 -31.41 4.42 -16.05
C LYS A 579 -30.26 5.31 -16.51
N ASN A 580 -30.02 5.20 -17.83
CA ASN A 580 -29.40 6.16 -18.74
C ASN A 580 -28.21 6.96 -18.20
N LYS A 581 -27.01 6.41 -18.43
CA LYS A 581 -25.75 7.17 -18.42
C LYS A 581 -25.71 8.13 -19.63
N SER A 582 -26.33 9.29 -19.51
CA SER A 582 -25.95 10.46 -20.31
C SER A 582 -25.18 11.46 -19.43
N SER A 583 -24.03 11.87 -19.94
CA SER A 583 -23.15 12.95 -19.46
C SER A 583 -22.70 12.92 -17.99
N LYS A 584 -21.72 12.07 -17.65
CA LYS A 584 -20.62 12.52 -16.79
C LYS A 584 -19.44 12.84 -17.70
N GLN A 585 -19.13 14.13 -17.86
CA GLN A 585 -17.88 14.57 -18.46
C GLN A 585 -16.73 13.89 -17.71
N LYS A 586 -16.08 12.91 -18.34
CA LYS A 586 -14.77 12.44 -17.90
C LYS A 586 -13.82 13.61 -18.09
N THR A 587 -13.30 14.16 -17.00
CA THR A 587 -12.09 14.99 -17.06
C THR A 587 -11.01 14.18 -17.78
N SER A 588 -10.46 14.76 -18.84
CA SER A 588 -9.43 14.13 -19.66
C SER A 588 -8.14 14.00 -18.87
N ARG A 589 -8.00 12.93 -18.08
CA ARG A 589 -6.72 12.54 -17.48
C ARG A 589 -5.71 12.32 -18.61
N LYS A 590 -4.63 13.12 -18.66
CA LYS A 590 -3.43 12.73 -19.41
C LYS A 590 -2.98 11.36 -18.87
N PRO A 591 -2.61 10.39 -19.72
CA PRO A 591 -2.34 9.04 -19.25
C PRO A 591 -1.12 9.04 -18.33
N LYS A 592 -1.32 8.66 -17.05
CA LYS A 592 -0.28 8.41 -16.02
C LYS A 592 0.90 7.57 -16.59
N SER A 593 0.66 6.76 -17.64
CA SER A 593 1.66 5.93 -18.32
C SER A 593 2.82 6.70 -18.97
N LYS A 594 2.61 7.91 -19.52
CA LYS A 594 3.72 8.68 -20.14
C LYS A 594 4.68 9.24 -19.09
N ILE A 595 4.17 9.63 -17.92
CA ILE A 595 4.97 10.18 -16.81
C ILE A 595 5.71 9.05 -16.08
N GLN A 596 5.04 7.92 -15.81
CA GLN A 596 5.70 6.71 -15.28
C GLN A 596 6.82 6.19 -16.20
N ARG A 597 6.61 6.18 -17.52
CA ARG A 597 7.67 5.80 -18.49
C ARG A 597 8.85 6.78 -18.47
N LYS A 598 8.61 8.09 -18.31
CA LYS A 598 9.70 9.09 -18.19
C LYS A 598 10.47 8.96 -16.88
N SER A 599 9.79 8.81 -15.74
CA SER A 599 10.42 8.56 -14.44
C SER A 599 11.28 7.29 -14.45
N ARG A 600 10.75 6.17 -14.99
CA ARG A 600 11.51 4.92 -15.15
C ARG A 600 12.74 5.08 -16.06
N LYS A 601 12.70 5.97 -17.06
CA LYS A 601 13.86 6.27 -17.92
C LYS A 601 14.90 7.14 -17.22
N LEU A 602 14.49 8.12 -16.41
CA LEU A 602 15.40 8.98 -15.64
C LEU A 602 16.16 8.18 -14.57
N ASN A 603 15.48 7.24 -13.92
CA ASN A 603 16.08 6.34 -12.93
C ASN A 603 16.99 5.26 -13.53
N ARG A 604 17.05 5.12 -14.86
CA ARG A 604 18.04 4.25 -15.53
C ARG A 604 19.38 4.97 -15.77
N ASN A 605 19.41 6.30 -15.63
CA ASN A 605 20.57 7.14 -15.92
C ASN A 605 21.24 7.73 -14.66
N LYS A 606 20.76 7.36 -13.47
CA LYS A 606 21.44 7.54 -12.17
C LYS A 606 21.85 6.18 -11.65
#